data_AF-A0A5M3W253-F1
#
_entry.id   AF-A0A5M3W253-F1
#
_cell.length_a   1.000
_cell.length_b   1.000
_cell.length_c   1.000
_cell.angle_alpha   90.00
_cell.angle_beta   90.00
_cell.angle_gamma   90.00
#
_symmetry.space_group_name_H-M   'P 1'
#
loop_
_entity.id
_entity.type
_entity.pdbx_description
1 polymer ?
#
loop_
_entity_poly.entity_id
_entity_poly.type
_entity_poly.pdbx_seq_one_letter_code
_entity_poly.pdbx_strand_id
1 'polypeptide(L)' 'MRWTWPGGQTFSNVWSGIQTVSGSNVTVRNAAYNGSVAANSSTTFGFTANGAAATPTATCTSP' A
#
# COMPACT_ATOMS: atom_id res chain seq x y z
N MET A 1 -4.77 -1.52 3.32
CA MET A 1 -5.06 -0.14 2.88
C MET A 1 -5.24 -0.09 1.37
N ARG A 2 -6.00 0.88 0.87
CA ARG A 2 -6.21 1.09 -0.57
C ARG A 2 -6.19 2.57 -0.91
N TRP A 3 -5.74 2.91 -2.10
CA TRP A 3 -5.76 4.27 -2.63
C TRP A 3 -5.73 4.24 -4.14
N THR A 4 -6.07 5.37 -4.75
CA THR A 4 -6.03 5.52 -6.20
C THR A 4 -4.91 6.50 -6.57
N TRP A 5 -4.04 6.06 -7.47
CA TRP A 5 -3.05 6.90 -8.11
C TRP A 5 -3.74 7.89 -9.06
N PRO A 6 -3.44 9.20 -8.99
CA PRO A 6 -4.02 10.19 -9.91
C PRO A 6 -3.51 10.07 -11.35
N GLY A 7 -2.41 9.33 -11.60
CA GLY A 7 -2.00 8.94 -12.96
C GLY A 7 -0.49 8.90 -13.14
N GLY A 8 -0.01 7.90 -13.89
CA GLY A 8 1.41 7.74 -14.26
C GLY A 8 2.33 7.23 -13.16
N GLN A 9 1.80 6.81 -12.01
CA GLN A 9 2.59 6.19 -10.94
C GLN A 9 2.67 4.67 -11.10
N THR A 10 3.87 4.13 -10.95
CA THR A 10 4.15 2.69 -10.95
C THR A 10 4.98 2.33 -9.73
N PHE A 11 4.66 1.19 -9.12
CA PHE A 11 5.46 0.69 -8.01
C PHE A 11 6.80 0.13 -8.51
N SER A 12 7.86 0.50 -7.81
CA SER A 12 9.21 0.00 -8.04
C SER A 12 9.54 -1.14 -7.08
N ASN A 13 9.34 -0.90 -5.78
CA ASN A 13 9.63 -1.89 -4.76
C ASN A 13 8.71 -1.72 -3.54
N VAL A 14 8.41 -2.81 -2.86
CA VAL A 14 7.67 -2.79 -1.58
C VAL A 14 8.40 -3.68 -0.59
N TRP A 15 8.41 -3.26 0.66
CA TRP A 15 8.94 -4.06 1.76
C TRP A 15 7.97 -4.00 2.94
N SER A 16 7.98 -5.06 3.75
CA SER A 16 7.06 -5.20 4.89
C SER A 16 5.57 -5.15 4.51
N GLY A 17 5.23 -5.33 3.23
CA GLY A 17 3.87 -5.31 2.71
C GLY A 17 3.78 -5.99 1.35
N ILE A 18 2.60 -6.47 0.99
CA ILE A 18 2.28 -7.01 -0.33
C ILE A 18 1.41 -5.97 -1.05
N GLN A 19 1.97 -5.38 -2.10
CA GLN A 19 1.25 -4.46 -2.98
C GLN A 19 0.47 -5.24 -4.05
N THR A 20 -0.66 -4.70 -4.46
CA THR A 20 -1.46 -5.16 -5.58
C THR A 20 -1.95 -3.94 -6.33
N VAL A 21 -1.60 -3.84 -7.60
CA VAL A 21 -1.95 -2.68 -8.44
C VAL A 21 -2.86 -3.17 -9.55
N SER A 22 -4.01 -2.52 -9.69
CA SER A 22 -4.97 -2.75 -10.77
C SER A 22 -5.20 -1.43 -11.49
N GLY A 23 -4.42 -1.20 -12.55
CA GLY A 23 -4.41 0.09 -13.27
C GLY A 23 -3.99 1.22 -12.33
N SER A 24 -4.90 2.14 -12.03
CA SER A 24 -4.68 3.25 -11.10
C SER A 24 -5.01 2.90 -9.64
N ASN A 25 -5.68 1.77 -9.38
CA ASN A 25 -6.09 1.41 -8.03
C ASN A 25 -5.01 0.57 -7.34
N VAL A 26 -4.54 1.04 -6.20
CA VAL A 26 -3.53 0.40 -5.38
C VAL A 26 -4.15 -0.18 -4.15
N THR A 27 -3.77 -1.41 -3.84
CA THR A 27 -4.05 -2.02 -2.55
C THR A 27 -2.74 -2.50 -1.97
N VAL A 28 -2.40 -2.05 -0.76
CA VAL A 28 -1.31 -2.66 0.01
C VAL A 28 -1.92 -3.42 1.18
N ARG A 29 -1.57 -4.70 1.24
CA ARG A 29 -1.90 -5.61 2.32
C ARG A 29 -0.65 -5.84 3.14
N ASN A 30 -0.83 -6.07 4.44
CA ASN A 30 0.28 -6.46 5.30
C ASN A 30 0.85 -7.80 4.83
N ALA A 31 2.17 -7.96 4.84
CA ALA A 31 2.81 -9.20 4.41
C ALA A 31 2.46 -10.35 5.36
N ALA A 32 2.24 -11.55 4.81
CA ALA A 32 1.76 -12.72 5.56
C ALA A 32 2.69 -13.16 6.70
N TYR A 33 3.98 -12.78 6.66
CA TYR A 33 4.94 -13.08 7.72
C TYR A 33 4.79 -12.19 8.97
N ASN A 34 4.14 -11.02 8.85
CA ASN A 34 3.62 -10.28 10.01
C ASN A 34 2.27 -10.90 10.39
N GLY A 35 2.30 -12.19 10.78
CA GLY A 35 1.14 -12.95 11.19
C GLY A 35 0.31 -12.14 12.18
N SER A 36 -0.93 -11.85 11.80
CA SER A 36 -1.91 -11.02 12.52
C SER A 36 -1.31 -9.85 13.30
N VAL A 37 -1.26 -8.68 12.68
CA VAL A 37 -1.22 -7.42 13.44
C VAL A 37 -2.40 -7.45 14.42
N ALA A 38 -2.11 -7.63 15.71
CA ALA A 38 -3.12 -7.76 16.73
C ALA A 38 -4.04 -6.53 16.77
N ALA A 39 -5.26 -6.67 17.28
CA ALA A 39 -6.13 -5.52 17.51
C ALA A 39 -5.37 -4.47 18.35
N ASN A 40 -5.38 -3.21 17.91
CA ASN A 40 -4.58 -2.09 18.45
C ASN A 40 -3.08 -2.10 18.15
N SER A 41 -2.57 -3.02 17.33
CA SER A 41 -1.19 -2.93 16.82
C SER A 41 -1.14 -2.15 15.51
N SER A 42 -0.04 -1.44 15.32
CA SER A 42 0.29 -0.74 14.09
C SER A 42 1.50 -1.41 13.44
N THR A 43 1.42 -1.63 12.13
CA THR A 43 2.53 -2.11 11.31
C THR A 43 2.96 -1.01 10.37
N THR A 44 4.26 -0.90 10.14
CA THR A 44 4.80 0.04 9.16
C THR A 44 5.30 -0.75 7.96
N PHE A 45 4.79 -0.42 6.79
CA PHE A 45 5.33 -0.89 5.52
C PHE A 45 5.87 0.31 4.76
N GLY A 46 6.78 0.04 3.83
CA GLY A 46 7.32 1.05 2.95
C GLY A 46 7.29 0.60 1.50
N PHE A 47 7.28 1.58 0.62
CA PHE A 47 7.32 1.34 -0.81
C PHE A 47 8.07 2.46 -1.51
N THR A 48 8.64 2.13 -2.66
CA THR A 48 9.17 3.08 -3.62
C THR A 48 8.30 3.01 -4.87
N ALA A 49 7.82 4.16 -5.34
CA ALA A 49 7.09 4.29 -6.57
C ALA A 49 7.76 5.34 -7.46
N ASN A 50 7.70 5.13 -8.77
CA ASN A 50 8.14 6.08 -9.78
C ASN A 50 6.90 6.76 -10.38
N GLY A 51 6.94 8.07 -10.56
CA GLY A 51 5.87 8.83 -11.21
C GLY A 51 5.70 10.24 -10.65
N ALA A 52 4.65 10.92 -11.10
CA ALA A 52 4.33 12.27 -10.64
C ALA A 52 4.05 12.26 -9.12
N ALA A 53 4.71 13.18 -8.40
CA ALA A 53 4.45 13.40 -6.99
C ALA A 53 2.99 13.83 -6.81
N ALA A 54 2.21 12.95 -6.20
CA ALA A 54 0.84 13.26 -5.81
C ALA A 54 0.55 12.62 -4.47
N THR A 55 -0.30 13.26 -3.69
CA THR A 55 -0.70 12.79 -2.37
C THR A 55 -1.93 11.91 -2.55
N PRO A 56 -1.81 10.56 -2.56
CA PRO A 56 -2.97 9.71 -2.67
C PRO A 56 -3.81 9.79 -1.40
N THR A 57 -5.13 9.74 -1.55
CA THR A 57 -6.05 9.59 -0.41
C THR A 57 -6.06 8.12 0.02
N ALA A 58 -5.22 7.78 1.00
CA ALA A 58 -5.13 6.41 1.51
C ALA A 58 -6.31 6.12 2.47
N THR A 59 -7.11 5.10 2.12
CA THR A 59 -8.14 4.57 3.02
C THR A 59 -7.63 3.29 3.67
N CYS A 60 -7.58 3.29 4.99
CA CYS A 60 -7.33 2.08 5.75
C CYS A 60 -8.65 1.32 5.92
N THR A 61 -8.73 0.13 5.34
CA THR A 61 -9.83 -0.82 5.56
C THR A 61 -9.22 -2.03 6.23
N SER A 62 -9.60 -2.30 7.47
CA SER A 62 -9.44 -3.64 8.03
C SER A 62 -10.54 -4.53 7.42
N PRO A 63 -10.26 -5.82 7.20
CA PRO A 63 -11.34 -6.79 7.09
C PRO A 63 -12.17 -6.84 8.37
#